data_AF-A0A0D3KAE9-F1
#
_entry.id   AF-A0A0D3KAE9-F1
#
_cell.length_a   1.000
_cell.length_b   1.000
_cell.length_c   1.000
_cell.angle_alpha   90.00
_cell.angle_beta   90.00
_cell.angle_gamma   90.00
#
_symmetry.space_group_name_H-M   'P 1'
#
loop_
_entity.id
_entity.type
_entity.pdbx_description
1 polymer ?
#
loop_
_entity_poly.entity_id
_entity_poly.type
_entity_poly.pdbx_seq_one_letter_code
_entity_poly.pdbx_strand_id
1 'polypeptide(L)'
;MRSAGGGASSVLPQSLAEQDALHWRDAKFRHFRDEMDSALAQFVYAQEWADLIRYLQRMQRILTKYAQLPVIPDKIAVAKRLFQCLNSSLPSGVHLTTLQTYELIFSRIGAARLARDLAFYTEGIFTLYRHASYQVKPVLLDLFERHFVTLGAGVVPCLPGLVLALLTAMEDVGSEYHARAVRQLDQLARDAPIGAFMSAVWGCLLRNASVRLQALHY
;
A
#
# COMPACT_ATOMS: atom_id res chain seq x y z
N MET A 1 -30.18 -15.77 -48.89
CA MET A 1 -30.26 -15.66 -47.42
C MET A 1 -28.89 -15.30 -46.88
N ARG A 2 -28.81 -14.21 -46.10
CA ARG A 2 -27.60 -13.69 -45.44
C ARG A 2 -27.22 -14.55 -44.23
N SER A 3 -25.94 -14.73 -43.97
CA SER A 3 -25.32 -14.76 -42.63
C SER A 3 -23.79 -14.83 -42.83
N ALA A 4 -23.03 -13.74 -42.73
CA ALA A 4 -22.51 -13.11 -41.51
C ALA A 4 -21.52 -14.00 -40.72
N GLY A 5 -20.35 -14.27 -41.32
CA GLY A 5 -19.16 -14.75 -40.60
C GLY A 5 -18.37 -13.56 -40.04
N GLY A 6 -18.81 -13.01 -38.91
CA GLY A 6 -18.10 -11.97 -38.19
C GLY A 6 -16.86 -12.55 -37.50
N GLY A 7 -15.68 -12.13 -37.95
CA GLY A 7 -14.41 -12.47 -37.29
C GLY A 7 -14.37 -11.89 -35.88
N ALA A 8 -14.53 -12.76 -34.88
CA ALA A 8 -14.17 -12.44 -33.51
C ALA A 8 -12.64 -12.38 -33.44
N SER A 9 -12.09 -11.17 -33.59
CA SER A 9 -10.68 -10.90 -33.32
C SER A 9 -10.43 -11.16 -31.83
N SER A 10 -9.80 -12.28 -31.50
CA SER A 10 -9.41 -12.64 -30.14
C SER A 10 -8.21 -11.77 -29.74
N VAL A 11 -8.47 -10.57 -29.24
CA VAL A 11 -7.45 -9.74 -28.62
C VAL A 11 -7.07 -10.42 -27.30
N LEU A 12 -5.91 -11.07 -27.26
CA LEU A 12 -5.32 -11.59 -26.03
C LEU A 12 -5.27 -10.48 -24.96
N PRO A 13 -5.51 -10.77 -23.67
CA PRO A 13 -5.39 -9.76 -22.63
C PRO A 13 -3.94 -9.25 -22.59
N GLN A 14 -3.74 -7.99 -22.99
CA GLN A 14 -2.44 -7.32 -22.94
C GLN A 14 -1.92 -7.34 -21.50
N SER A 15 -0.64 -7.66 -21.33
CA SER A 15 0.02 -7.66 -20.03
C SER A 15 -0.05 -6.27 -19.39
N LEU A 16 -0.04 -6.19 -18.05
CA LEU A 16 -0.05 -4.90 -17.34
C LEU A 16 1.12 -4.00 -17.77
N ALA A 17 2.27 -4.58 -18.14
CA ALA A 17 3.42 -3.82 -18.63
C ALA A 17 3.16 -3.15 -19.99
N GLU A 18 2.46 -3.83 -20.91
CA GLU A 18 2.07 -3.25 -22.20
C GLU A 18 1.05 -2.14 -22.02
N GLN A 19 0.07 -2.34 -21.13
CA GLN A 19 -0.89 -1.28 -20.77
C GLN A 19 -0.19 -0.05 -20.19
N ASP A 20 0.82 -0.25 -19.34
CA ASP A 20 1.63 0.84 -18.78
C ASP A 20 2.41 1.60 -19.86
N ALA A 21 2.97 0.87 -20.83
CA ALA A 21 3.73 1.45 -21.93
C ALA A 21 2.89 2.33 -22.86
N LEU A 22 1.59 2.02 -23.02
CA LEU A 22 0.67 2.86 -23.80
C LEU A 22 0.51 4.24 -23.17
N HIS A 23 0.34 4.29 -21.84
CA HIS A 23 0.22 5.55 -21.12
C HIS A 23 1.48 6.40 -21.22
N TRP A 24 2.67 5.79 -21.30
CA TRP A 24 3.93 6.54 -21.36
C TRP A 24 4.11 7.38 -22.62
N ARG A 25 3.37 7.08 -23.70
CA ARG A 25 3.43 7.84 -24.95
C ARG A 25 2.49 9.04 -24.96
N ASP A 26 1.54 9.12 -24.03
CA ASP A 26 0.56 10.20 -23.92
C ASP A 26 1.22 11.51 -23.43
N ALA A 27 0.90 12.62 -24.10
CA ALA A 27 1.33 13.95 -23.70
C ALA A 27 0.85 14.33 -22.30
N LYS A 28 -0.39 13.93 -21.94
CA LYS A 28 -0.95 14.17 -20.61
C LYS A 28 -0.15 13.44 -19.54
N PHE A 29 0.36 12.26 -19.87
CA PHE A 29 1.22 11.51 -18.95
C PHE A 29 2.56 12.21 -18.76
N ARG A 30 3.18 12.73 -19.83
CA ARG A 30 4.43 13.50 -19.70
C ARG A 30 4.28 14.67 -18.74
N HIS A 31 3.20 15.45 -18.87
CA HIS A 31 2.92 16.55 -17.93
C HIS A 31 2.69 16.08 -16.49
N PHE A 32 2.01 14.94 -16.32
CA PHE A 32 1.86 14.33 -15.00
C PHE A 32 3.21 13.94 -14.39
N ARG A 33 4.11 13.33 -15.18
CA ARG A 33 5.47 13.00 -14.74
C ARG A 33 6.24 14.26 -14.35
N ASP A 34 6.28 15.28 -15.21
CA ASP A 34 7.03 16.52 -14.97
C ASP A 34 6.55 17.24 -13.69
N GLU A 35 5.22 17.32 -13.47
CA GLU A 35 4.66 17.91 -12.25
C GLU A 35 4.96 17.07 -11.00
N MET A 36 4.90 15.74 -11.11
CA MET A 36 5.25 14.84 -10.01
C MET A 36 6.73 14.96 -9.65
N ASP A 37 7.63 14.93 -10.64
CA ASP A 37 9.08 15.06 -10.43
C ASP A 37 9.43 16.39 -9.75
N SER A 38 8.82 17.48 -10.22
CA SER A 38 8.95 18.81 -9.58
C SER A 38 8.49 18.80 -8.12
N ALA A 39 7.41 18.08 -7.80
CA ALA A 39 6.93 17.95 -6.43
C ALA A 39 7.82 17.06 -5.56
N LEU A 40 8.29 15.92 -6.09
CA LEU A 40 9.17 14.98 -5.39
C LEU A 40 10.54 15.58 -5.07
N ALA A 41 11.05 16.47 -5.92
CA ALA A 41 12.30 17.19 -5.68
C ALA A 41 12.26 18.05 -4.42
N GLN A 42 11.08 18.57 -4.03
CA GLN A 42 10.93 19.45 -2.87
C GLN A 42 11.22 18.75 -1.54
N PHE A 43 10.98 17.43 -1.45
CA PHE A 43 11.20 16.66 -0.22
C PHE A 43 12.66 16.64 0.24
N VAL A 44 13.62 16.87 -0.66
CA VAL A 44 15.05 16.98 -0.31
C VAL A 44 15.31 18.22 0.56
N TYR A 45 14.50 19.27 0.40
CA TYR A 45 14.68 20.54 1.09
C TYR A 45 13.82 20.68 2.34
N ALA A 46 13.08 19.64 2.74
CA ALA A 46 12.29 19.67 3.97
C ALA A 46 13.18 19.90 5.19
N GLN A 47 12.93 20.97 5.95
CA GLN A 47 13.64 21.27 7.19
C GLN A 47 12.81 20.85 8.41
N GLU A 48 11.49 20.99 8.30
CA GLU A 48 10.58 20.70 9.40
C GLU A 48 9.47 19.74 8.96
N TRP A 49 8.76 19.16 9.92
CA TRP A 49 7.65 18.25 9.65
C TRP A 49 6.52 18.91 8.87
N ALA A 50 6.32 20.23 9.02
CA ALA A 50 5.29 20.99 8.30
C ALA A 50 5.58 21.06 6.79
N ASP A 51 6.85 21.07 6.39
CA ASP A 51 7.24 21.00 4.97
C ASP A 51 6.78 19.68 4.34
N LEU A 52 6.95 18.57 5.06
CA LEU A 52 6.52 17.26 4.59
C LEU A 52 5.01 17.23 4.34
N ILE A 53 4.20 17.79 5.24
CA ILE A 53 2.74 17.88 5.05
C ILE A 53 2.43 18.69 3.79
N ARG A 54 3.05 19.87 3.62
CA ARG A 54 2.85 20.73 2.45
C ARG A 54 3.22 20.01 1.13
N TYR A 55 4.32 19.26 1.12
CA TYR A 55 4.78 18.53 -0.06
C TYR A 55 3.90 17.31 -0.36
N LEU A 56 3.47 16.57 0.66
CA LEU A 56 2.48 15.50 0.52
C LEU A 56 1.16 16.05 -0.05
N GLN A 57 0.64 17.16 0.48
CA GLN A 57 -0.57 17.80 -0.04
C GLN A 57 -0.40 18.28 -1.49
N ARG A 58 0.80 18.72 -1.88
CA ARG A 58 1.11 19.02 -3.30
C ARG A 58 1.04 17.75 -4.14
N MET A 59 1.64 16.64 -3.70
CA MET A 59 1.54 15.35 -4.39
C MET A 59 0.09 14.88 -4.53
N GLN A 60 -0.70 14.95 -3.46
CA GLN A 60 -2.12 14.59 -3.48
C GLN A 60 -2.91 15.39 -4.51
N ARG A 61 -2.70 16.71 -4.60
CA ARG A 61 -3.34 17.55 -5.62
C ARG A 61 -2.98 17.11 -7.04
N ILE A 62 -1.71 16.76 -7.29
CA ILE A 62 -1.27 16.26 -8.59
C ILE A 62 -1.91 14.89 -8.87
N LEU A 63 -1.94 13.99 -7.89
CA LEU A 63 -2.60 12.68 -8.02
C LEU A 63 -4.07 12.84 -8.39
N THR A 64 -4.80 13.72 -7.70
CA THR A 64 -6.21 14.00 -7.99
C THR A 64 -6.41 14.64 -9.36
N LYS A 65 -5.56 15.61 -9.75
CA LYS A 65 -5.61 16.25 -11.08
C LYS A 65 -5.48 15.25 -12.23
N TYR A 66 -4.70 14.19 -12.03
CA TYR A 66 -4.44 13.17 -13.05
C TYR A 66 -5.15 11.83 -12.77
N ALA A 67 -6.22 11.80 -11.97
CA ALA A 67 -6.85 10.57 -11.46
C ALA A 67 -7.21 9.51 -12.52
N GLN A 68 -7.50 9.92 -13.76
CA GLN A 68 -7.81 9.01 -14.88
C GLN A 68 -6.62 8.17 -15.38
N LEU A 69 -5.38 8.50 -15.02
CA LEU A 69 -4.19 7.76 -15.47
C LEU A 69 -3.83 6.69 -14.42
N PRO A 70 -3.92 5.39 -14.71
CA PRO A 70 -3.77 4.35 -13.67
C PRO A 70 -2.31 4.09 -13.24
N VAL A 71 -1.33 4.63 -13.95
CA VAL A 71 0.10 4.43 -13.66
C VAL A 71 0.62 5.59 -12.81
N ILE A 72 1.45 5.30 -11.81
CA ILE A 72 2.19 6.29 -11.03
C ILE A 72 3.57 6.54 -11.67
N PRO A 73 3.93 7.78 -12.01
CA PRO A 73 5.28 8.13 -12.42
C PRO A 73 6.26 7.93 -11.28
N ASP A 74 7.45 7.44 -11.63
CA ASP A 74 8.60 7.32 -10.72
C ASP A 74 8.24 6.69 -9.38
N LYS A 75 7.51 5.57 -9.43
CA LYS A 75 6.96 4.85 -8.26
C LYS A 75 7.99 4.61 -7.15
N ILE A 76 9.24 4.39 -7.50
CA ILE A 76 10.35 4.21 -6.54
C ILE A 76 10.61 5.51 -5.78
N ALA A 77 10.68 6.65 -6.48
CA ALA A 77 10.88 7.94 -5.85
C ALA A 77 9.68 8.32 -4.97
N VAL A 78 8.45 8.10 -5.47
CA VAL A 78 7.22 8.27 -4.69
C VAL A 78 7.27 7.45 -3.41
N ALA A 79 7.53 6.15 -3.51
CA ALA A 79 7.61 5.26 -2.36
C ALA A 79 8.68 5.69 -1.34
N LYS A 80 9.87 6.08 -1.80
CA LYS A 80 10.93 6.61 -0.92
C LYS A 80 10.50 7.85 -0.14
N ARG A 81 9.75 8.77 -0.76
CA ARG A 81 9.22 9.96 -0.07
C ARG A 81 8.14 9.61 0.94
N LEU A 82 7.25 8.69 0.60
CA LEU A 82 6.25 8.20 1.55
C LEU A 82 6.91 7.51 2.74
N PHE A 83 7.91 6.66 2.50
CA PHE A 83 8.70 6.00 3.55
C PHE A 83 9.34 7.01 4.50
N GLN A 84 9.97 8.07 3.98
CA GLN A 84 10.53 9.17 4.77
C GLN A 84 9.49 9.76 5.73
N CYS A 85 8.25 9.93 5.27
CA CYS A 85 7.16 10.49 6.06
C CYS A 85 6.55 9.50 7.06
N LEU A 86 6.89 8.20 7.02
CA LEU A 86 6.49 7.20 8.01
C LEU A 86 7.49 7.03 9.17
N ASN A 87 8.53 7.86 9.25
CA ASN A 87 9.47 7.84 10.37
C ASN A 87 8.72 8.04 11.71
N SER A 88 8.95 7.17 12.69
CA SER A 88 8.28 7.17 14.00
C SER A 88 8.52 8.43 14.82
N SER A 89 9.61 9.18 14.55
CA SER A 89 9.91 10.45 15.22
C SER A 89 9.07 11.63 14.70
N LEU A 90 8.35 11.45 13.58
CA LEU A 90 7.50 12.49 13.01
C LEU A 90 6.12 12.52 13.71
N PRO A 91 5.47 13.70 13.75
CA PRO A 91 4.17 13.81 14.38
C PRO A 91 3.08 13.10 13.56
N SER A 92 2.04 12.66 14.28
CA SER A 92 0.89 11.94 13.69
C SER A 92 0.21 12.65 12.51
N GLY A 93 0.23 13.99 12.45
CA GLY A 93 -0.30 14.73 11.29
C GLY A 93 0.42 14.39 9.97
N VAL A 94 1.74 14.17 10.02
CA VAL A 94 2.52 13.71 8.87
C VAL A 94 2.13 12.28 8.51
N HIS A 95 2.03 11.38 9.49
CA HIS A 95 1.61 9.99 9.25
C HIS A 95 0.23 9.92 8.61
N LEU A 96 -0.76 10.64 9.13
CA LEU A 96 -2.13 10.67 8.59
C LEU A 96 -2.15 11.16 7.14
N THR A 97 -1.44 12.25 6.84
CA THR A 97 -1.35 12.79 5.47
C THR A 97 -0.63 11.82 4.53
N THR A 98 0.36 11.08 5.04
CA THR A 98 1.07 10.04 4.28
C THR A 98 0.14 8.87 3.95
N LEU A 99 -0.62 8.38 4.93
CA LEU A 99 -1.59 7.30 4.74
C LEU A 99 -2.73 7.68 3.80
N GLN A 100 -3.19 8.94 3.84
CA GLN A 100 -4.12 9.47 2.84
C GLN A 100 -3.52 9.44 1.42
N THR A 101 -2.22 9.70 1.29
CA THR A 101 -1.52 9.63 0.00
C THR A 101 -1.40 8.18 -0.48
N TYR A 102 -1.14 7.23 0.42
CA TYR A 102 -1.18 5.80 0.10
C TYR A 102 -2.57 5.36 -0.37
N GLU A 103 -3.63 5.77 0.32
CA GLU A 103 -5.01 5.47 -0.07
C GLU A 103 -5.32 5.96 -1.50
N LEU A 104 -4.95 7.20 -1.85
CA LEU A 104 -5.09 7.72 -3.21
C LEU A 104 -4.33 6.90 -4.25
N ILE A 105 -3.11 6.46 -3.92
CA ILE A 105 -2.29 5.65 -4.83
C ILE A 105 -2.90 4.27 -5.01
N PHE A 106 -3.22 3.57 -3.92
CA PHE A 106 -3.71 2.18 -3.98
C PHE A 106 -5.08 2.09 -4.64
N SER A 107 -6.00 2.99 -4.32
CA SER A 107 -7.30 3.09 -4.99
C SER A 107 -7.17 3.38 -6.49
N ARG A 108 -6.15 4.14 -6.90
CA ARG A 108 -5.90 4.47 -8.30
C ARG A 108 -5.26 3.33 -9.10
N ILE A 109 -4.26 2.65 -8.55
CA ILE A 109 -3.55 1.57 -9.26
C ILE A 109 -4.33 0.25 -9.21
N GLY A 110 -5.18 0.06 -8.19
CA GLY A 110 -5.96 -1.16 -8.01
C GLY A 110 -5.13 -2.39 -7.64
N ALA A 111 -5.83 -3.47 -7.31
CA ALA A 111 -5.24 -4.68 -6.72
C ALA A 111 -4.14 -5.31 -7.58
N ALA A 112 -4.33 -5.40 -8.90
CA ALA A 112 -3.39 -6.08 -9.79
C ALA A 112 -2.03 -5.37 -9.87
N ARG A 113 -2.02 -4.03 -9.95
CA ARG A 113 -0.78 -3.24 -9.96
C ARG A 113 -0.17 -3.15 -8.57
N LEU A 114 -1.01 -3.04 -7.53
CA LEU A 114 -0.54 -3.05 -6.15
C LEU A 114 0.21 -4.35 -5.84
N ALA A 115 -0.35 -5.51 -6.17
CA ALA A 115 0.31 -6.81 -5.96
C ALA A 115 1.69 -6.88 -6.64
N ARG A 116 1.82 -6.34 -7.85
CA ARG A 116 3.11 -6.25 -8.57
C ARG A 116 4.09 -5.28 -7.90
N ASP A 117 3.58 -4.17 -7.36
CA ASP A 117 4.38 -3.05 -6.86
C ASP A 117 4.53 -3.06 -5.33
N LEU A 118 4.10 -4.13 -4.64
CA LEU A 118 4.15 -4.28 -3.18
C LEU A 118 5.54 -3.95 -2.60
N ALA A 119 6.60 -4.47 -3.22
CA ALA A 119 7.97 -4.28 -2.74
C ALA A 119 8.38 -2.81 -2.60
N PHE A 120 7.76 -1.89 -3.36
CA PHE A 120 8.02 -0.46 -3.22
C PHE A 120 7.21 0.16 -2.08
N TYR A 121 5.94 -0.20 -1.94
CA TYR A 121 5.03 0.49 -1.04
C TYR A 121 4.94 -0.09 0.37
N THR A 122 5.38 -1.32 0.59
CA THR A 122 5.27 -1.97 1.91
C THR A 122 6.35 -1.55 2.90
N GLU A 123 7.43 -0.94 2.40
CA GLU A 123 8.51 -0.44 3.24
C GLU A 123 7.97 0.67 4.18
N GLY A 124 8.15 0.49 5.49
CA GLY A 124 7.72 1.45 6.52
C GLY A 124 6.26 1.35 6.99
N ILE A 125 5.31 0.99 6.12
CA ILE A 125 3.88 0.96 6.46
C ILE A 125 3.62 0.02 7.64
N PHE A 126 4.14 -1.22 7.57
CA PHE A 126 3.89 -2.22 8.61
C PHE A 126 4.62 -1.90 9.91
N THR A 127 5.84 -1.38 9.83
CA THR A 127 6.64 -1.01 11.01
C THR A 127 6.07 0.19 11.75
N LEU A 128 5.36 1.09 11.05
CA LEU A 128 4.73 2.24 11.67
C LEU A 128 3.71 1.83 12.74
N TYR A 129 2.99 0.72 12.57
CA TYR A 129 1.89 0.35 13.47
C TYR A 129 2.29 0.30 14.95
N ARG A 130 3.48 -0.24 15.26
CA ARG A 130 4.01 -0.33 16.64
C ARG A 130 4.22 1.03 17.29
N HIS A 131 4.60 2.03 16.50
CA HIS A 131 4.96 3.37 16.98
C HIS A 131 3.88 4.41 16.68
N ALA A 132 2.79 3.99 16.03
CA ALA A 132 1.69 4.85 15.64
C ALA A 132 0.92 5.33 16.87
N SER A 133 0.52 6.60 16.84
CA SER A 133 -0.43 7.13 17.83
C SER A 133 -1.80 6.47 17.69
N TYR A 134 -2.62 6.55 18.74
CA TYR A 134 -3.97 5.97 18.76
C TYR A 134 -4.86 6.41 17.59
N GLN A 135 -4.69 7.64 17.10
CA GLN A 135 -5.46 8.14 15.94
C GLN A 135 -4.96 7.60 14.58
N VAL A 136 -3.71 7.14 14.50
CA VAL A 136 -3.10 6.60 13.26
C VAL A 136 -3.40 5.11 13.11
N LYS A 137 -3.43 4.36 14.22
CA LYS A 137 -3.74 2.90 14.24
C LYS A 137 -5.00 2.52 13.44
N PRO A 138 -6.18 3.15 13.62
CA PRO A 138 -7.38 2.77 12.87
C PRO A 138 -7.24 3.03 11.36
N VAL A 139 -6.55 4.11 10.96
CA VAL A 139 -6.29 4.44 9.55
C VAL A 139 -5.33 3.43 8.91
N LEU A 140 -4.37 2.90 9.65
CA LEU A 140 -3.51 1.81 9.19
C LEU A 140 -4.30 0.51 8.98
N LEU A 141 -5.13 0.11 9.96
CA LEU A 141 -5.95 -1.10 9.83
C LEU A 141 -6.95 -0.99 8.67
N ASP A 142 -7.50 0.20 8.44
CA ASP A 142 -8.31 0.54 7.25
C ASP A 142 -7.55 0.27 5.95
N LEU A 143 -6.32 0.77 5.85
CA LEU A 143 -5.48 0.59 4.67
C LEU A 143 -5.15 -0.89 4.45
N PHE A 144 -4.85 -1.64 5.52
CA PHE A 144 -4.57 -3.08 5.47
C PHE A 144 -5.77 -3.86 4.95
N GLU A 145 -6.94 -3.60 5.53
CA GLU A 145 -8.18 -4.27 5.19
C GLU A 145 -8.57 -4.06 3.73
N ARG A 146 -8.52 -2.81 3.26
CA ARG A 146 -9.00 -2.47 1.90
C ARG A 146 -8.04 -2.92 0.80
N HIS A 147 -6.73 -2.83 1.04
CA HIS A 147 -5.74 -2.90 -0.04
C HIS A 147 -4.78 -4.08 0.05
N PHE A 148 -4.56 -4.67 1.23
CA PHE A 148 -3.63 -5.78 1.39
C PHE A 148 -4.34 -7.11 1.61
N VAL A 149 -5.33 -7.13 2.51
CA VAL A 149 -6.11 -8.34 2.83
C VAL A 149 -6.90 -8.83 1.61
N THR A 150 -7.36 -7.92 0.75
CA THR A 150 -8.14 -8.22 -0.46
C THR A 150 -7.32 -8.74 -1.64
N LEU A 151 -5.99 -8.82 -1.53
CA LEU A 151 -5.11 -9.25 -2.65
C LEU A 151 -5.10 -10.76 -2.89
N GLY A 152 -5.68 -11.56 -1.98
CA GLY A 152 -5.60 -13.03 -2.02
C GLY A 152 -4.16 -13.51 -2.12
N ALA A 153 -3.85 -14.39 -3.08
CA ALA A 153 -2.49 -14.88 -3.28
C ALA A 153 -1.45 -13.79 -3.63
N GLY A 154 -1.88 -12.62 -4.10
CA GLY A 154 -1.00 -11.48 -4.40
C GLY A 154 -0.33 -10.88 -3.17
N VAL A 155 -0.84 -11.13 -1.96
CA VAL A 155 -0.30 -10.58 -0.70
C VAL A 155 0.98 -11.28 -0.22
N VAL A 156 1.28 -12.47 -0.76
CA VAL A 156 2.39 -13.33 -0.31
C VAL A 156 3.74 -12.60 -0.15
N PRO A 157 4.18 -11.73 -1.07
CA PRO A 157 5.46 -11.03 -0.94
C PRO A 157 5.58 -10.18 0.32
N CYS A 158 4.47 -9.71 0.87
CA CYS A 158 4.46 -8.80 2.02
C CYS A 158 3.86 -9.41 3.29
N LEU A 159 3.42 -10.69 3.23
CA LEU A 159 2.79 -11.39 4.36
C LEU A 159 3.59 -11.31 5.67
N PRO A 160 4.92 -11.55 5.71
CA PRO A 160 5.65 -11.50 6.98
C PRO A 160 5.54 -10.15 7.69
N GLY A 161 5.59 -9.04 6.94
CA GLY A 161 5.46 -7.70 7.50
C GLY A 161 4.02 -7.39 7.93
N LEU A 162 3.04 -7.74 7.09
CA LEU A 162 1.63 -7.53 7.38
C LEU A 162 1.17 -8.33 8.62
N VAL A 163 1.53 -9.61 8.69
CA VAL A 163 1.22 -10.48 9.84
C VAL A 163 1.89 -9.94 11.10
N LEU A 164 3.15 -9.50 11.04
CA LEU A 164 3.81 -8.88 12.20
C LEU A 164 3.06 -7.63 12.70
N ALA A 165 2.58 -6.77 11.80
CA ALA A 165 1.80 -5.59 12.16
C ALA A 165 0.44 -5.96 12.79
N LEU A 166 -0.27 -6.94 12.22
CA LEU A 166 -1.56 -7.41 12.75
C LEU A 166 -1.41 -8.12 14.10
N LEU A 167 -0.38 -8.95 14.27
CA LEU A 167 -0.09 -9.56 15.58
C LEU A 167 0.28 -8.50 16.62
N THR A 168 0.98 -7.44 16.23
CA THR A 168 1.23 -6.29 17.12
C THR A 168 -0.09 -5.59 17.47
N ALA A 169 -1.05 -5.50 16.55
CA ALA A 169 -2.38 -4.95 16.80
C ALA A 169 -3.21 -5.77 17.80
N MET A 170 -2.89 -7.05 17.98
CA MET A 170 -3.54 -7.90 18.97
C MET A 170 -3.05 -7.66 20.40
N GLU A 171 -1.96 -6.91 20.62
CA GLU A 171 -1.42 -6.59 21.96
C GLU A 171 -2.46 -5.90 22.86
N ASP A 172 -3.33 -5.07 22.26
CA ASP A 172 -4.38 -4.32 22.94
C ASP A 172 -5.61 -5.24 23.21
N VAL A 173 -5.46 -6.31 23.99
CA VAL A 173 -6.50 -7.33 24.26
C VAL A 173 -7.79 -6.69 24.76
N GLY A 174 -8.93 -7.06 24.17
CA GLY A 174 -10.26 -6.52 24.51
C GLY A 174 -10.58 -5.18 23.84
N SER A 175 -9.65 -4.60 23.07
CA SER A 175 -9.92 -3.41 22.25
C SER A 175 -10.54 -3.75 20.90
N GLU A 176 -11.12 -2.74 20.25
CA GLU A 176 -11.57 -2.85 18.86
C GLU A 176 -10.41 -3.20 17.89
N TYR A 177 -9.20 -2.71 18.16
CA TYR A 177 -8.01 -3.00 17.35
C TYR A 177 -7.68 -4.49 17.36
N HIS A 178 -7.74 -5.13 18.52
CA HIS A 178 -7.53 -6.57 18.66
C HIS A 178 -8.56 -7.35 17.85
N ALA A 179 -9.86 -7.08 18.05
CA ALA A 179 -10.92 -7.78 17.33
C ALA A 179 -10.81 -7.60 15.81
N ARG A 180 -10.41 -6.41 15.37
CA ARG A 180 -10.21 -6.10 13.95
C ARG A 180 -8.99 -6.80 13.36
N ALA A 181 -7.88 -6.85 14.10
CA ALA A 181 -6.67 -7.55 13.67
C ALA A 181 -6.91 -9.06 13.49
N VAL A 182 -7.62 -9.69 14.43
CA VAL A 182 -8.02 -11.11 14.34
C VAL A 182 -8.86 -11.35 13.07
N ARG A 183 -9.88 -10.52 12.80
CA ARG A 183 -10.68 -10.65 11.58
C ARG A 183 -9.85 -10.57 10.30
N GLN A 184 -8.87 -9.67 10.25
CA GLN A 184 -7.98 -9.52 9.09
C GLN A 184 -7.02 -10.72 8.95
N LEU A 185 -6.47 -11.24 10.05
CA LEU A 185 -5.66 -12.47 10.03
C LEU A 185 -6.48 -13.66 9.54
N ASP A 186 -7.71 -13.81 10.01
CA ASP A 186 -8.60 -14.90 9.58
C ASP A 186 -8.95 -14.82 8.09
N GLN A 187 -9.14 -13.60 7.57
CA GLN A 187 -9.36 -13.39 6.14
C GLN A 187 -8.10 -13.75 5.33
N LEU A 188 -6.91 -13.35 5.79
CA LEU A 188 -5.65 -13.74 5.16
C LEU A 188 -5.44 -15.26 5.17
N ALA A 189 -5.78 -15.93 6.27
CA ALA A 189 -5.70 -17.39 6.38
C ALA A 189 -6.62 -18.11 5.38
N ARG A 190 -7.77 -17.51 5.04
CA ARG A 190 -8.72 -18.03 4.04
C ARG A 190 -8.29 -17.75 2.60
N ASP A 191 -7.82 -16.54 2.31
CA ASP A 191 -7.66 -16.07 0.93
C ASP A 191 -6.24 -16.21 0.37
N ALA A 192 -5.22 -16.23 1.24
CA ALA A 192 -3.84 -16.45 0.84
C ALA A 192 -3.49 -17.96 0.89
N PRO A 193 -2.47 -18.41 0.14
CA PRO A 193 -1.96 -19.77 0.27
C PRO A 193 -1.60 -20.09 1.71
N ILE A 194 -2.31 -21.05 2.32
CA ILE A 194 -2.20 -21.37 3.75
C ILE A 194 -0.76 -21.66 4.20
N GLY A 195 0.04 -22.32 3.35
CA GLY A 195 1.45 -22.58 3.64
C GLY A 195 2.29 -21.31 3.77
N ALA A 196 2.03 -20.29 2.94
CA ALA A 196 2.71 -19.00 3.02
C ALA A 196 2.24 -18.20 4.24
N PHE A 197 0.94 -18.20 4.52
CA PHE A 197 0.37 -17.55 5.71
C PHE A 197 0.94 -18.14 7.01
N MET A 198 0.89 -19.46 7.17
CA MET A 198 1.40 -20.13 8.37
C MET A 198 2.91 -19.96 8.52
N SER A 199 3.66 -19.95 7.41
CA SER A 199 5.09 -19.63 7.42
C SER A 199 5.37 -18.21 7.92
N ALA A 200 4.50 -17.24 7.58
CA ALA A 200 4.60 -15.88 8.07
C ALA A 200 4.29 -15.79 9.58
N VAL A 201 3.23 -16.46 10.06
CA VAL A 201 2.87 -16.51 11.50
C VAL A 201 3.99 -17.15 12.32
N TRP A 202 4.46 -18.34 11.94
CA TRP A 202 5.59 -19.02 12.60
C TRP A 202 6.89 -18.24 12.49
N GLY A 203 7.15 -17.64 11.34
CA GLY A 203 8.29 -16.75 11.17
C GLY A 203 8.23 -15.54 12.11
N CYS A 204 7.05 -15.01 12.41
CA CYS A 204 6.89 -13.94 13.40
C CYS A 204 7.13 -14.45 14.82
N LEU A 205 6.50 -15.56 15.20
CA LEU A 205 6.63 -16.20 16.52
C LEU A 205 8.08 -16.50 16.90
N LEU A 206 8.84 -17.06 15.95
CA LEU A 206 10.23 -17.47 16.17
C LEU A 206 11.19 -16.28 16.25
N ARG A 207 10.97 -15.24 15.43
CA ARG A 207 11.93 -14.12 15.26
C ARG A 207 11.62 -12.88 16.08
N ASN A 208 10.39 -12.73 16.57
CA ASN A 208 9.96 -11.48 17.23
C ASN A 208 9.39 -11.78 18.62
N ALA A 209 10.19 -11.53 19.66
CA ALA A 209 9.76 -11.79 21.04
C ALA A 209 8.52 -10.97 21.46
N SER A 210 8.36 -9.75 20.93
CA SER A 210 7.26 -8.85 21.30
C SER A 210 5.88 -9.35 20.90
N VAL A 211 5.78 -10.11 19.80
CA VAL A 211 4.49 -10.62 19.29
C VAL A 211 4.30 -12.12 19.54
N ARG A 212 5.21 -12.77 20.29
CA ARG A 212 5.20 -14.22 20.47
C ARG A 212 3.94 -14.70 21.19
N LEU A 213 3.49 -13.96 22.22
CA LEU A 213 2.28 -14.30 22.96
C LEU A 213 1.04 -14.22 22.06
N GLN A 214 0.95 -13.15 21.28
CA GLN A 214 -0.15 -12.90 20.35
C GLN A 214 -0.18 -13.98 19.26
N ALA A 215 0.99 -14.36 18.73
CA ALA A 215 1.12 -15.44 17.75
C ALA A 215 0.80 -16.84 18.30
N LEU A 216 0.93 -17.07 19.61
CA LEU A 216 0.54 -18.34 20.27
C LEU A 216 -0.95 -18.39 20.59
N HIS A 217 -1.56 -17.22 20.83
CA HIS A 217 -2.98 -17.09 21.15
C HIS A 217 -3.87 -17.05 19.90
N TYR A 218 -3.30 -16.66 18.76
CA TYR A 218 -3.94 -16.74 17.44
C TYR A 218 -3.89 -18.18 16.92
#